data_AF-A0AAU5GDK7-F1
#
_entry.id   AF-A0AAU5GDK7-F1
#
_cell.length_a   1.000
_cell.length_b   1.000
_cell.length_c   1.000
_cell.angle_alpha   90.00
_cell.angle_beta   90.00
_cell.angle_gamma   90.00
#
_symmetry.space_group_name_H-M   'P 1'
#
loop_
_entity.id
_entity.type
_entity.pdbx_description
1 polymer ?
#
loop_
_entity_poly.entity_id
_entity_poly.type
_entity_poly.pdbx_seq_one_letter_code
_entity_poly.pdbx_strand_id
1 'polypeptide(L)'
;MYSLAVGGTARQDAVVVTTFVNIHGKAEDGPYPCPCCGFLTLDERGCFEICPVCFWEDDGQDDDDADQVRGGPNGRLSLTEARRNFRALGASDERRTKFVRAPLPNEYPTV
;
A
#
# COMPACT_ATOMS: atom_id res chain seq x y z
N MET A 1 40.52 -30.12 -35.79
CA MET A 1 39.10 -29.74 -35.98
C MET A 1 38.52 -29.45 -34.62
N TYR A 2 38.35 -28.16 -34.33
CA TYR A 2 38.00 -27.61 -33.03
C TYR A 2 36.49 -27.75 -32.73
N SER A 3 36.18 -27.89 -31.43
CA SER A 3 34.93 -27.43 -30.78
C SER A 3 33.68 -28.29 -31.07
N LEU A 4 32.69 -28.54 -30.20
CA LEU A 4 31.96 -27.83 -29.11
C LEU A 4 31.22 -28.95 -28.31
N ALA A 5 30.63 -28.83 -27.12
CA ALA A 5 30.40 -27.77 -26.14
C ALA A 5 30.08 -28.45 -24.81
N VAL A 6 30.49 -27.83 -23.70
CA VAL A 6 29.97 -28.10 -22.35
C VAL A 6 28.55 -27.54 -22.26
N GLY A 7 27.58 -28.42 -21.97
CA GLY A 7 26.19 -28.04 -21.71
C GLY A 7 26.09 -27.28 -20.40
N GLY A 8 25.83 -25.97 -20.48
CA GLY A 8 25.43 -25.15 -19.34
C GLY A 8 23.90 -25.12 -19.25
N THR A 9 23.34 -25.59 -18.13
CA THR A 9 21.92 -25.41 -17.82
C THR A 9 21.71 -23.95 -17.43
N ALA A 10 21.12 -23.16 -18.33
CA ALA A 10 20.62 -21.84 -18.00
C ALA A 10 19.50 -21.99 -16.95
N ARG A 11 19.75 -21.52 -15.72
CA ARG A 11 18.66 -21.18 -14.80
C ARG A 11 17.90 -20.04 -15.46
N GLN A 12 16.66 -20.30 -15.87
CA GLN A 12 15.77 -19.24 -16.31
C GLN A 12 15.39 -18.45 -15.06
N ASP A 13 15.90 -17.23 -14.98
CA ASP A 13 15.46 -16.24 -13.99
C ASP A 13 13.95 -16.07 -14.16
N ALA A 14 13.19 -16.46 -13.13
CA ALA A 14 11.76 -16.25 -13.08
C ALA A 14 11.52 -14.73 -13.13
N VAL A 15 11.02 -14.24 -14.26
CA VAL A 15 10.41 -12.92 -14.32
C VAL A 15 9.19 -13.01 -13.41
N VAL A 16 9.29 -12.46 -12.20
CA VAL A 16 8.13 -12.29 -11.33
C VAL A 16 7.22 -11.31 -12.04
N VAL A 17 6.20 -11.84 -12.72
CA VAL A 17 5.11 -11.02 -13.25
C VAL A 17 4.34 -10.56 -12.01
N THR A 18 4.69 -9.39 -11.48
CA THR A 18 4.01 -8.79 -10.33
C THR A 18 2.67 -8.25 -10.77
N THR A 19 1.66 -9.11 -10.81
CA THR A 19 0.27 -8.69 -10.90
C THR A 19 -0.13 -8.10 -9.55
N PHE A 20 -0.33 -6.78 -9.50
CA PHE A 20 -0.93 -6.13 -8.34
C PHE A 20 -2.38 -6.61 -8.17
N VAL A 21 -2.73 -6.99 -6.94
CA VAL A 21 -4.11 -7.27 -6.55
C VAL A 21 -4.72 -5.96 -6.05
N ASN A 22 -5.82 -5.52 -6.66
CA ASN A 22 -6.48 -4.28 -6.26
C ASN A 22 -7.79 -4.58 -5.56
N ILE A 23 -7.90 -4.13 -4.31
CA ILE A 23 -9.12 -4.21 -3.52
C ILE A 23 -9.99 -2.98 -3.85
N HIS A 24 -11.24 -3.21 -4.24
CA HIS A 24 -12.21 -2.16 -4.53
C HIS A 24 -13.56 -2.42 -3.84
N GLY A 25 -14.30 -1.37 -3.50
CA GLY A 25 -15.65 -1.49 -2.93
C GLY A 25 -16.24 -0.17 -2.49
N LYS A 26 -17.57 -0.07 -2.42
CA LYS A 26 -18.30 1.09 -1.88
C LYS A 26 -18.69 0.85 -0.42
N ALA A 27 -18.63 1.90 0.40
CA ALA A 27 -18.95 1.84 1.82
C ALA A 27 -20.47 1.82 2.08
N GLU A 28 -21.15 0.76 1.65
CA GLU A 28 -22.61 0.66 1.83
C GLU A 28 -23.02 0.57 3.31
N ASP A 29 -22.18 -0.06 4.14
CA ASP A 29 -22.39 -0.28 5.57
C ASP A 29 -21.47 0.59 6.46
N GLY A 30 -20.90 1.66 5.89
CA GLY A 30 -20.00 2.59 6.58
C GLY A 30 -18.54 2.51 6.09
N PRO A 31 -17.70 3.48 6.51
CA PRO A 31 -16.39 3.68 5.91
C PRO A 31 -15.47 2.49 6.09
N TYR A 32 -14.60 2.25 5.12
CA TYR A 32 -13.57 1.23 5.20
C TYR A 32 -12.35 1.71 5.99
N PRO A 33 -11.62 0.77 6.63
CA PRO A 33 -10.34 1.06 7.23
C PRO A 33 -9.31 1.42 6.16
N CYS A 34 -8.56 2.49 6.40
CA CYS A 34 -7.39 2.81 5.59
C CYS A 34 -6.35 1.68 5.72
N PRO A 35 -5.80 1.16 4.61
CA PRO A 35 -4.84 0.05 4.66
C PRO A 35 -3.53 0.43 5.39
N CYS A 36 -3.22 1.72 5.49
CA CYS A 36 -2.02 2.22 6.17
C CYS A 36 -2.21 2.35 7.69
N CYS A 37 -3.23 3.08 8.15
CA CYS A 37 -3.39 3.41 9.57
C CYS A 37 -4.50 2.64 10.30
N GLY A 38 -5.39 1.97 9.55
CA GLY A 38 -6.49 1.17 10.11
C GLY A 38 -7.72 1.97 10.56
N PHE A 39 -7.70 3.30 10.54
CA PHE A 39 -8.88 4.11 10.88
C PHE A 39 -9.92 4.10 9.76
N LEU A 40 -11.20 4.13 10.12
CA LEU A 40 -12.35 4.11 9.21
C LEU A 40 -12.53 5.47 8.54
N THR A 41 -11.81 5.70 7.44
CA THR A 41 -11.75 7.02 6.79
C THR A 41 -12.06 7.03 5.30
N LEU A 42 -12.32 5.86 4.72
CA LEU A 42 -12.47 5.71 3.27
C LEU A 42 -13.93 5.41 2.92
N ASP A 43 -14.56 6.24 2.09
CA ASP A 43 -15.93 6.01 1.62
C ASP A 43 -15.95 4.99 0.46
N GLU A 44 -14.83 4.84 -0.25
CA GLU A 44 -14.60 3.81 -1.26
C GLU A 44 -13.19 3.20 -1.13
N ARG A 45 -13.06 1.88 -1.35
CA ARG A 45 -11.76 1.22 -1.49
C ARG A 45 -11.26 1.26 -2.92
N GLY A 46 -9.96 1.51 -3.07
CA GLY A 46 -9.24 1.53 -4.34
C GLY A 46 -9.61 2.69 -5.27
N CYS A 47 -10.28 3.71 -4.75
CA CYS A 47 -10.75 4.88 -5.51
C CYS A 47 -9.87 6.13 -5.34
N PHE A 48 -8.60 5.95 -4.92
CA PHE A 48 -7.61 7.02 -4.76
C PHE A 48 -7.98 8.07 -3.69
N GLU A 49 -8.79 7.69 -2.71
CA GLU A 49 -9.08 8.54 -1.56
C GLU A 49 -7.83 8.71 -0.68
N ILE A 50 -7.60 9.93 -0.19
CA ILE A 50 -6.48 10.23 0.70
C ILE A 50 -6.99 10.19 2.15
N CYS A 51 -6.45 9.26 2.94
CA CYS A 51 -6.77 9.17 4.36
C CYS A 51 -6.33 10.46 5.09
N PRO A 52 -7.23 11.22 5.73
CA PRO A 52 -6.87 12.46 6.44
C PRO A 52 -6.06 12.22 7.72
N VAL A 53 -6.03 10.98 8.22
CA VAL A 53 -5.31 10.61 9.45
C VAL A 53 -3.84 10.30 9.19
N CYS A 54 -3.50 9.66 8.06
CA CYS A 54 -2.12 9.30 7.77
C CYS A 54 -1.59 9.84 6.43
N PHE A 55 -2.46 10.42 5.59
CA PHE A 55 -2.14 10.92 4.26
C PHE A 55 -1.67 9.85 3.27
N TRP A 56 -2.05 8.58 3.45
CA TRP A 56 -1.91 7.53 2.42
C TRP A 56 -3.04 7.65 1.40
N GLU A 57 -2.73 7.53 0.11
CA GLU A 57 -3.75 7.44 -0.95
C GLU A 57 -4.11 5.97 -1.19
N ASP A 58 -5.39 5.62 -1.14
CA ASP A 58 -5.86 4.25 -1.36
C ASP A 58 -5.94 3.90 -2.85
N ASP A 59 -4.84 3.39 -3.40
CA ASP A 59 -4.71 2.88 -4.77
C ASP A 59 -5.14 1.40 -4.90
N GLY A 60 -5.80 0.86 -3.88
CA GLY A 60 -6.27 -0.52 -3.81
C GLY A 60 -5.22 -1.52 -3.30
N GLN A 61 -4.05 -1.04 -2.89
CA GLN A 61 -3.01 -1.87 -2.26
C GLN A 61 -3.45 -2.42 -0.91
N ASP A 62 -3.14 -3.68 -0.65
CA ASP A 62 -3.41 -4.33 0.64
C ASP A 62 -2.33 -5.38 0.96
N ASP A 63 -2.60 -6.29 1.90
CA ASP A 63 -1.61 -7.22 2.46
C ASP A 63 -0.87 -8.08 1.42
N ASP A 64 -1.54 -8.53 0.35
CA ASP A 64 -0.96 -9.42 -0.67
C ASP A 64 0.27 -8.82 -1.37
N ASP A 65 0.35 -7.48 -1.42
CA ASP A 65 1.44 -6.79 -2.06
C ASP A 65 1.96 -5.59 -1.27
N ALA A 66 1.77 -5.60 0.05
CA ALA A 66 2.11 -4.46 0.92
C ALA A 66 3.59 -4.06 0.89
N ASP A 67 4.50 -4.99 0.58
CA ASP A 67 5.94 -4.72 0.45
C ASP A 67 6.34 -4.13 -0.90
N GLN A 68 5.44 -4.11 -1.89
CA GLN A 68 5.72 -3.58 -3.21
C GLN A 68 5.56 -2.05 -3.25
N VAL A 69 6.44 -1.38 -3.99
CA VAL A 69 6.32 0.05 -4.27
C VAL A 69 5.53 0.23 -5.55
N ARG A 70 4.29 0.70 -5.45
CA ARG A 70 3.40 0.95 -6.61
C ARG A 70 3.66 2.29 -7.31
N GLY A 71 4.34 3.23 -6.65
CA GLY A 71 4.60 4.54 -7.23
C GLY A 71 3.47 5.54 -6.98
N GLY A 72 3.12 6.29 -8.02
CA GLY A 72 2.00 7.24 -7.98
C GLY A 72 2.15 8.32 -6.91
N PRO A 73 1.03 8.83 -6.38
CA PRO A 73 1.01 9.80 -5.30
C PRO A 73 1.68 9.30 -4.03
N ASN A 74 1.71 7.99 -3.74
CA ASN A 74 2.42 7.39 -2.60
C ASN A 74 3.95 7.38 -2.78
N GLY A 75 4.44 7.64 -4.00
CA GLY A 75 5.85 7.87 -4.28
C GLY A 75 6.69 6.60 -4.18
N ARG A 76 7.77 6.64 -3.40
CA ARG A 76 8.72 5.53 -3.29
C ARG A 76 8.43 4.56 -2.14
N LEU A 77 7.30 4.75 -1.45
CA LEU A 77 6.97 3.98 -0.26
C LEU A 77 6.12 2.76 -0.63
N SER A 78 6.41 1.65 0.02
CA SER A 78 5.47 0.53 0.09
C SER A 78 4.44 0.76 1.20
N LEU A 79 3.31 0.06 1.15
CA LEU A 79 2.31 0.10 2.22
C LEU A 79 2.91 -0.36 3.57
N THR A 80 3.81 -1.35 3.57
CA THR A 80 4.53 -1.78 4.77
C THR A 80 5.37 -0.64 5.37
N GLU A 81 6.07 0.13 4.54
CA GLU A 81 6.83 1.30 5.00
C GLU A 81 5.91 2.39 5.54
N ALA A 82 4.80 2.66 4.85
CA ALA A 82 3.80 3.63 5.31
C ALA A 82 3.19 3.26 6.66
N ARG A 83 2.86 1.97 6.87
CA ARG A 83 2.40 1.43 8.17
C ARG A 83 3.44 1.65 9.27
N ARG A 84 4.73 1.42 8.98
CA ARG A 84 5.83 1.68 9.93
C ARG A 84 5.95 3.16 10.25
N ASN A 85 5.92 4.02 9.24
CA ASN A 85 5.99 5.46 9.39
C ASN A 85 4.82 5.98 10.22
N PHE A 86 3.60 5.50 9.98
CA PHE A 86 2.44 5.93 10.74
C PHE A 86 2.59 5.62 12.23
N ARG A 87 3.09 4.42 12.57
CA ARG A 87 3.36 4.05 13.97
C ARG A 87 4.41 4.93 14.64
N ALA A 88 5.39 5.42 13.89
CA ALA A 88 6.49 6.24 14.42
C ALA A 88 6.20 7.75 14.42
N LEU A 89 5.46 8.24 13.42
CA LEU A 89 5.35 9.66 13.09
C LEU A 89 3.90 10.17 13.10
N GLY A 90 2.90 9.29 13.10
CA GLY A 90 1.49 9.66 12.89
C GLY A 90 1.16 10.01 11.43
N ALA A 91 2.06 9.75 10.48
CA ALA A 91 1.86 9.97 9.05
C ALA A 91 2.50 8.86 8.21
N SER A 92 1.99 8.61 7.00
CA SER A 92 2.52 7.61 6.07
C SER A 92 3.92 7.96 5.54
N ASP A 93 4.28 9.23 5.55
CA ASP A 93 5.59 9.77 5.15
C ASP A 93 5.92 10.97 6.04
N GLU A 94 7.18 11.10 6.44
CA GLU A 94 7.68 12.25 7.22
C GLU A 94 7.31 13.60 6.57
N ARG A 95 7.36 13.66 5.23
CA ARG A 95 7.05 14.87 4.45
C ARG A 95 5.58 15.29 4.53
N ARG A 96 4.70 14.38 4.98
CA ARG A 96 3.24 14.56 5.04
C ARG A 96 2.72 14.90 6.43
N THR A 97 3.57 14.93 7.44
CA THR A 97 3.21 15.22 8.85
C THR A 97 2.42 16.51 9.05
N LYS A 98 2.57 17.50 8.16
CA LYS A 98 1.81 18.76 8.22
C LYS A 98 0.40 18.71 7.61
N PHE A 99 0.01 17.59 7.00
CA PHE A 99 -1.28 17.41 6.32
C PHE A 99 -2.19 16.40 7.01
N VAL A 100 -1.77 15.84 8.15
CA VAL A 100 -2.57 14.88 8.91
C VAL A 100 -3.36 15.54 10.03
N ARG A 101 -4.41 14.88 10.49
CA ARG A 101 -5.14 15.20 11.72
C ARG A 101 -5.27 13.98 12.61
N ALA A 102 -5.61 14.20 13.89
CA ALA A 102 -6.02 13.10 14.75
C ALA A 102 -7.30 12.42 14.20
N PRO A 103 -7.48 11.10 14.44
CA PRO A 103 -8.73 10.41 14.14
C PRO A 103 -9.90 11.01 14.95
N LEU A 104 -11.07 11.11 14.32
CA LEU A 104 -12.32 11.46 14.98
C LEU A 104 -12.83 10.27 15.81
N PRO A 105 -13.67 10.48 16.84
CA PRO A 105 -14.18 9.40 17.68
C PRO A 105 -14.88 8.27 16.91
N ASN A 106 -15.56 8.58 15.80
CA ASN A 106 -16.26 7.60 14.97
C ASN A 106 -15.37 6.90 13.93
N GLU A 107 -14.09 7.29 13.81
CA GLU A 107 -13.14 6.66 12.88
C GLU A 107 -12.35 5.52 13.53
N TYR A 108 -12.50 5.32 14.85
CA TYR A 108 -11.91 4.19 15.55
C TYR A 108 -12.69 2.91 15.20
N PRO A 109 -12.01 1.84 14.73
CA PRO A 109 -12.66 0.57 14.46
C PRO A 109 -13.37 0.04 15.71
N THR A 110 -14.63 -0.35 15.57
CA THR A 110 -15.35 -1.09 16.61
C THR A 110 -14.90 -2.55 16.51
N VAL A 111 -13.98 -2.94 17.39
CA VAL A 111 -13.51 -4.33 17.54
C VAL A 111 -14.64 -5.35 17.71
#